data_AF-A0A377E1H5-F1
#
_entry.id   AF-A0A377E1H5-F1
#
_cell.length_a   1.000
_cell.length_b   1.000
_cell.length_c   1.000
_cell.angle_alpha   90.00
_cell.angle_beta   90.00
_cell.angle_gamma   90.00
#
_symmetry.space_group_name_H-M   'P 1'
#
loop_
_entity.id
_entity.type
_entity.pdbx_description
1 polymer ?
#
loop_
_entity_poly.entity_id
_entity_poly.type
_entity_poly.pdbx_seq_one_letter_code
_entity_poly.pdbx_strand_id
1 'polypeptide(L)'
;MRHAPGAIRLCWHCDNQLRDQFTERLESMATDNCARWVLSVVRRDLGFDDSHVVTMPELCWWLIRNDLADALPESAARKALRLPKPVVPSVTRESDLVPSVPATSIIQDKVKKVLALKVDPESPESFMLRPKRRRWVNESTHAGLRHSRVHVVESLLMIPTT
;
A
#
# COMPACT_ATOMS: atom_id res chain seq x y z
N MET A 1 -20.65 16.58 14.48
CA MET A 1 -20.08 17.68 13.68
C MET A 1 -19.23 17.20 12.50
N ARG A 2 -19.38 17.80 11.31
CA ARG A 2 -18.43 17.65 10.19
C ARG A 2 -17.35 18.72 10.33
N HIS A 3 -16.08 18.35 10.25
CA HIS A 3 -14.95 19.27 10.35
C HIS A 3 -13.85 18.76 9.43
N ALA A 4 -13.47 19.51 8.41
CA ALA A 4 -12.40 19.07 7.49
C ALA A 4 -11.13 18.72 8.29
N PRO A 5 -10.43 17.60 8.00
CA PRO A 5 -10.65 16.63 6.92
C PRO A 5 -11.59 15.45 7.26
N GLY A 6 -12.28 15.45 8.40
CA GLY A 6 -13.06 14.32 8.89
C GLY A 6 -14.37 14.66 9.61
N ALA A 7 -14.71 13.85 10.63
CA ALA A 7 -15.90 14.03 11.43
C ALA A 7 -15.62 13.73 12.91
N ILE A 8 -16.32 14.43 13.79
CA ILE A 8 -16.19 14.28 15.24
C ILE A 8 -17.56 13.93 15.82
N ARG A 9 -17.58 12.88 16.64
CA ARG A 9 -18.75 12.48 17.41
C ARG A 9 -18.78 13.29 18.71
N LEU A 10 -19.79 14.14 18.84
CA LEU A 10 -20.02 14.98 20.01
C LEU A 10 -21.45 14.71 20.52
N CYS A 11 -21.68 14.96 21.80
CA CYS A 11 -23.06 15.04 22.31
C CYS A 11 -23.71 16.33 21.82
N TRP A 12 -25.04 16.39 21.88
CA TRP A 12 -25.82 17.54 21.39
C TRP A 12 -25.35 18.88 21.98
N HIS A 13 -25.10 18.92 23.30
CA HIS A 13 -24.65 20.13 23.99
C HIS A 13 -23.29 20.63 23.47
N CYS A 14 -22.30 19.75 23.33
CA CYS A 14 -20.98 20.11 22.83
C CYS A 14 -20.99 20.47 21.33
N ASP A 15 -21.84 19.81 20.52
CA ASP A 15 -22.01 20.15 19.09
C ASP A 15 -22.55 21.58 18.92
N ASN A 16 -23.46 22.02 19.80
CA ASN A 16 -23.99 23.38 19.77
C ASN A 16 -22.96 24.42 20.26
N GLN A 17 -22.15 24.09 21.27
CA GLN A 17 -21.14 24.99 21.80
C GLN A 17 -19.95 25.20 20.83
N LEU A 18 -19.59 24.17 20.08
CA LEU A 18 -18.42 24.16 19.20
C LEU A 18 -18.75 24.47 17.73
N ARG A 19 -20.01 24.75 17.39
CA ARG A 19 -20.53 24.85 16.02
C ARG A 19 -19.75 25.83 15.13
N ASP A 20 -19.34 26.97 15.69
CA ASP A 20 -18.65 28.05 14.96
C ASP A 20 -17.17 28.18 15.36
N GLN A 21 -16.62 27.18 16.07
CA GLN A 21 -15.23 27.19 16.53
C GLN A 21 -14.35 26.37 15.60
N PHE A 22 -13.27 26.99 15.13
CA PHE A 22 -12.19 26.33 14.40
C PHE A 22 -10.94 26.36 15.27
N THR A 23 -10.67 25.26 15.97
CA THR A 23 -9.48 25.11 16.80
C THR A 23 -8.61 23.99 16.24
N GLU A 24 -7.29 24.17 16.34
CA GLU A 24 -6.30 23.16 15.95
C GLU A 24 -6.56 21.81 16.63
N ARG A 25 -7.09 21.83 17.86
CA ARG A 25 -7.48 20.63 18.60
C ARG A 25 -8.62 19.87 17.94
N LEU A 26 -9.63 20.55 17.39
CA LEU A 26 -10.73 19.88 16.68
C LEU A 26 -10.23 19.29 15.36
N GLU A 27 -9.34 20.00 14.67
CA GLU A 27 -8.70 19.48 13.46
C GLU A 27 -7.86 18.23 13.73
N SER A 28 -7.07 18.22 14.81
CA SER A 28 -6.28 17.05 15.19
C SER A 28 -7.18 15.86 15.55
N MET A 29 -8.27 16.08 16.28
CA MET A 29 -9.27 15.04 16.57
C MET A 29 -9.95 14.51 15.31
N ALA A 30 -10.31 15.37 14.35
CA ALA A 30 -10.91 14.96 13.09
C ALA A 30 -9.94 14.13 12.25
N THR A 31 -8.65 14.52 12.23
CA THR A 31 -7.58 13.82 11.54
C THR A 31 -7.33 12.44 12.15
N ASP A 32 -7.25 12.36 13.48
CA ASP A 32 -7.10 11.08 14.19
C ASP A 32 -8.27 10.13 13.93
N ASN A 33 -9.50 10.65 13.92
CA ASN A 33 -10.68 9.86 13.62
C ASN A 33 -10.65 9.33 12.18
N CYS A 34 -10.22 10.17 11.22
CA CYS A 34 -10.05 9.76 9.83
C CYS A 34 -9.00 8.64 9.71
N ALA A 35 -7.83 8.79 10.36
CA ALA A 35 -6.79 7.78 10.36
C ALA A 35 -7.27 6.45 10.97
N ARG A 36 -7.97 6.49 12.12
CA ARG A 36 -8.57 5.28 12.73
C ARG A 36 -9.58 4.60 11.82
N TRP A 37 -10.41 5.40 11.15
CA TRP A 37 -11.39 4.88 10.20
C TRP A 37 -10.71 4.22 9.00
N VAL A 38 -9.71 4.85 8.38
CA VAL A 38 -8.94 4.26 7.27
C VAL A 38 -8.30 2.94 7.69
N LEU A 39 -7.68 2.89 8.88
CA LEU A 39 -7.09 1.64 9.40
C LEU A 39 -8.15 0.53 9.59
N SER A 40 -9.37 0.88 10.02
CA SER A 40 -10.47 -0.10 10.12
C SER A 40 -10.88 -0.65 8.75
N VAL A 41 -10.84 0.17 7.70
CA VAL A 41 -11.14 -0.26 6.32
C VAL A 41 -10.05 -1.18 5.81
N VAL A 42 -8.79 -0.80 5.97
CA VAL A 42 -7.63 -1.62 5.59
C VAL A 42 -7.67 -2.99 6.26
N ARG A 43 -7.99 -3.06 7.56
CA ARG A 43 -8.14 -4.34 8.28
C ARG A 43 -9.24 -5.20 7.70
N ARG A 44 -10.41 -4.61 7.47
CA ARG A 44 -11.57 -5.32 6.90
C ARG A 44 -11.26 -5.89 5.53
N ASP A 45 -10.64 -5.10 4.65
CA ASP A 45 -10.34 -5.50 3.27
C ASP A 45 -9.23 -6.58 3.19
N LEU A 46 -8.32 -6.58 4.17
CA LEU A 46 -7.29 -7.61 4.30
C LEU A 46 -7.76 -8.84 5.09
N GLY A 47 -8.96 -8.80 5.67
CA GLY A 47 -9.55 -9.90 6.45
C GLY A 47 -8.93 -10.08 7.84
N PHE A 48 -8.31 -9.04 8.40
CA PHE A 48 -7.76 -9.07 9.76
C PHE A 48 -8.84 -8.80 10.81
N ASP A 49 -8.58 -9.25 12.03
CA ASP A 49 -9.41 -8.94 13.19
C ASP A 49 -9.20 -7.49 13.70
N ASP A 50 -10.10 -7.03 14.57
CA ASP A 50 -10.09 -5.65 15.08
C ASP A 50 -8.88 -5.32 15.97
N SER A 51 -8.20 -6.34 16.53
CA SER A 51 -7.02 -6.17 17.39
C SER A 51 -5.71 -6.11 16.61
N HIS A 52 -5.71 -6.49 15.34
CA HIS A 52 -4.50 -6.53 14.51
C HIS A 52 -3.92 -5.14 14.26
N VAL A 53 -2.64 -4.95 14.56
CA VAL A 53 -1.93 -3.70 14.28
C VAL A 53 -1.44 -3.74 12.84
N VAL A 54 -2.02 -2.91 11.97
CA VAL A 54 -1.64 -2.86 10.55
C VAL A 54 -0.18 -2.45 10.43
N THR A 55 0.63 -3.33 9.83
CA THR A 55 2.04 -3.05 9.59
C THR A 55 2.23 -2.20 8.34
N MET A 56 3.36 -1.51 8.23
CA MET A 56 3.67 -0.69 7.03
C MET A 56 3.61 -1.51 5.71
N PRO A 57 4.14 -2.74 5.64
CA PRO A 57 4.00 -3.56 4.43
C PRO A 57 2.55 -3.91 4.07
N GLU A 58 1.70 -4.20 5.05
CA GLU A 58 0.28 -4.50 4.84
C GLU A 58 -0.47 -3.29 4.29
N LEU A 59 -0.21 -2.11 4.85
CA LEU A 59 -0.76 -0.86 4.35
C LEU A 59 -0.30 -0.59 2.91
N CYS A 60 1.00 -0.77 2.62
CA CYS A 60 1.54 -0.60 1.26
C CYS A 60 0.90 -1.57 0.27
N TRP A 61 0.68 -2.82 0.67
CA TRP A 61 -0.01 -3.81 -0.16
C TRP A 61 -1.46 -3.42 -0.45
N TRP A 62 -2.21 -2.96 0.55
CA TRP A 62 -3.57 -2.47 0.38
C TRP A 62 -3.62 -1.24 -0.55
N LEU A 63 -2.67 -0.31 -0.42
CA LEU A 63 -2.59 0.87 -1.31
C LEU A 63 -2.35 0.46 -2.77
N ILE A 64 -1.43 -0.47 -3.02
CA ILE A 64 -1.15 -0.98 -4.37
C ILE A 64 -2.37 -1.68 -4.96
N ARG A 65 -3.09 -2.48 -4.16
CA ARG A 65 -4.30 -3.18 -4.61
C ARG A 65 -5.44 -2.23 -5.02
N ASN A 66 -5.50 -1.05 -4.41
CA ASN A 66 -6.54 -0.04 -4.67
C ASN A 66 -6.08 1.08 -5.62
N ASP A 67 -4.95 0.92 -6.33
CA ASP A 67 -4.36 1.96 -7.20
C ASP A 67 -4.07 3.30 -6.50
N LEU A 68 -3.85 3.27 -5.18
CA LEU A 68 -3.53 4.44 -4.35
C LEU A 68 -2.03 4.59 -4.06
N ALA A 69 -1.17 3.94 -4.86
CA ALA A 69 0.27 4.02 -4.69
C ALA A 69 0.82 5.45 -4.79
N ASP A 70 0.14 6.32 -5.56
CA ASP A 70 0.52 7.73 -5.76
C ASP A 70 0.26 8.61 -4.54
N ALA A 71 -0.66 8.19 -3.66
CA ALA A 71 -0.96 8.91 -2.42
C ALA A 71 0.07 8.62 -1.30
N LEU A 72 1.02 7.70 -1.53
CA LEU A 72 2.02 7.33 -0.54
C LEU A 72 3.06 8.46 -0.38
N PRO A 73 3.26 9.00 0.83
CA PRO A 73 4.25 10.05 1.04
C PRO A 73 5.67 9.51 0.84
N GLU A 74 6.57 10.37 0.38
CA GLU A 74 7.98 10.03 0.07
C GLU A 74 8.71 9.36 1.24
N SER A 75 8.39 9.75 2.48
CA SER A 75 8.96 9.13 3.69
C SER A 75 8.51 7.69 3.89
N ALA A 76 7.26 7.37 3.56
CA ALA A 76 6.72 6.01 3.61
C ALA A 76 7.21 5.20 2.40
N ALA A 77 7.30 5.80 1.22
CA ALA A 77 7.88 5.19 0.03
C ALA A 77 9.33 4.73 0.27
N ARG A 78 10.16 5.58 0.90
CA ARG A 78 11.52 5.20 1.28
C ARG A 78 11.54 4.06 2.29
N LYS A 79 10.68 4.07 3.30
CA LYS A 79 10.56 2.96 4.26
C LYS A 79 10.16 1.66 3.57
N ALA A 80 9.20 1.71 2.64
CA ALA A 80 8.75 0.57 1.86
C ALA A 80 9.88 0.00 0.97
N LEU A 81 10.67 0.88 0.35
CA LEU A 81 11.84 0.52 -0.44
C LEU A 81 13.10 0.21 0.38
N ARG A 82 13.04 0.34 1.72
CA ARG A 82 14.18 0.25 2.64
C ARG A 82 15.36 1.17 2.27
N LEU A 83 15.04 2.34 1.71
CA LEU A 83 16.01 3.39 1.41
C LEU A 83 16.38 4.16 2.69
N PRO A 84 17.65 4.62 2.82
CA PRO A 84 18.05 5.44 3.95
C PRO A 84 17.27 6.77 3.97
N LYS A 85 16.96 7.26 5.18
CA LYS A 85 16.36 8.59 5.33
C LYS A 85 17.41 9.63 4.91
N PRO A 86 17.09 10.57 4.01
CA PRO A 86 18.02 11.64 3.69
C PRO A 86 18.23 12.50 4.93
N VAL A 87 19.48 12.56 5.38
CA VAL A 87 19.91 13.57 6.34
C VAL A 87 20.25 14.78 5.50
N VAL A 88 19.38 15.80 5.51
CA VAL A 88 19.64 17.07 4.84
C VAL A 88 20.36 17.95 5.87
N PRO A 89 21.67 18.23 5.68
CA PRO A 89 22.39 19.16 6.55
C PRO A 89 21.80 20.57 6.40
N SER A 90 21.80 21.37 7.46
CA SER A 90 21.32 22.76 7.41
C SER A 90 22.14 23.65 6.47
N VAL A 91 23.41 23.31 6.27
CA VAL A 91 24.33 23.97 5.34
C VAL A 91 24.94 22.90 4.44
N THR A 92 24.71 23.01 3.14
CA THR A 92 25.35 22.19 2.12
C THR A 92 25.91 23.08 1.02
N ARG A 93 27.06 22.69 0.48
CA ARG A 93 27.60 23.32 -0.72
C ARG A 93 26.84 22.77 -1.91
N GLU A 94 26.46 23.63 -2.86
CA GLU A 94 25.68 23.21 -4.04
C GLU A 94 26.35 22.08 -4.84
N SER A 95 27.69 22.00 -4.84
CA SER A 95 28.46 20.93 -5.47
C SER A 95 28.22 19.54 -4.90
N ASP A 96 27.71 19.46 -3.67
CA ASP A 96 27.48 18.19 -2.98
C ASP A 96 26.05 17.66 -3.23
N LEU A 97 25.24 18.40 -4.01
CA LEU A 97 23.90 18.00 -4.39
C LEU A 97 23.95 16.91 -5.47
N VAL A 98 23.81 15.67 -5.05
CA VAL A 98 23.67 14.53 -5.97
C VAL A 98 22.20 14.39 -6.37
N PRO A 99 21.84 14.50 -7.66
CA PRO A 99 20.49 14.23 -8.13
C PRO A 99 20.09 12.79 -7.78
N SER A 100 18.99 12.63 -7.06
CA SER A 100 18.44 11.31 -6.72
C SER A 100 17.01 11.19 -7.25
N VAL A 101 16.65 9.97 -7.65
CA VAL A 101 15.29 9.66 -8.11
C VAL A 101 14.37 9.61 -6.89
N PRO A 102 13.19 10.25 -6.92
CA PRO A 102 12.23 10.17 -5.81
C PRO A 102 11.76 8.72 -5.60
N ALA A 103 11.58 8.32 -4.35
CA ALA A 103 11.16 6.97 -4.01
C ALA A 103 9.75 6.66 -4.53
N THR A 104 8.88 7.67 -4.63
CA THR A 104 7.54 7.54 -5.22
C THR A 104 7.58 7.09 -6.68
N SER A 105 8.45 7.65 -7.53
CA SER A 105 8.53 7.23 -8.94
C SER A 105 9.06 5.81 -9.08
N ILE A 106 10.00 5.40 -8.23
CA ILE A 106 10.50 4.02 -8.18
C ILE A 106 9.36 3.05 -7.82
N ILE A 107 8.47 3.43 -6.89
CA ILE A 107 7.31 2.61 -6.53
C ILE A 107 6.33 2.52 -7.70
N GLN A 108 6.01 3.64 -8.34
CA GLN A 108 5.12 3.66 -9.50
C GLN A 108 5.60 2.74 -10.62
N ASP A 109 6.90 2.78 -10.94
CA ASP A 109 7.48 1.90 -11.95
C ASP A 109 7.41 0.43 -11.57
N LYS A 110 7.52 0.11 -10.27
CA LYS A 110 7.37 -1.26 -9.77
C LYS A 110 5.91 -1.72 -9.78
N VAL A 111 4.96 -0.86 -9.40
CA VAL A 111 3.52 -1.17 -9.40
C VAL A 111 3.05 -1.47 -10.84
N LYS A 112 3.45 -0.64 -11.81
CA LYS A 112 3.14 -0.87 -13.23
C LYS A 112 3.62 -2.23 -13.72
N LYS A 113 4.82 -2.67 -13.28
CA LYS A 113 5.36 -3.99 -13.64
C LYS A 113 4.60 -5.15 -12.99
N VAL A 114 4.13 -4.99 -11.75
CA VAL A 114 3.35 -6.02 -11.03
C VAL A 114 1.97 -6.20 -11.67
N LEU A 115 1.32 -5.10 -12.07
CA LEU A 115 0.04 -5.15 -12.78
C LEU A 115 0.18 -5.73 -14.20
N ALA A 116 1.31 -5.48 -14.86
CA ALA A 116 1.61 -6.00 -16.20
C ALA A 116 2.01 -7.49 -16.23
N LEU A 117 1.78 -8.24 -15.15
CA LEU A 117 1.99 -9.69 -15.14
C LEU A 117 0.97 -10.33 -16.08
N LYS A 118 1.36 -10.47 -17.35
CA LYS A 118 0.55 -11.02 -18.43
C LYS A 118 0.29 -12.50 -18.12
N VAL A 119 -0.89 -12.77 -17.57
CA VAL A 119 -1.51 -14.08 -17.69
C VAL A 119 -2.02 -14.16 -19.12
N ASP A 120 -1.55 -15.11 -19.92
CA ASP A 120 -2.04 -15.31 -21.29
C ASP A 120 -3.55 -15.57 -21.24
N PRO A 121 -4.39 -14.69 -21.81
CA PRO A 121 -5.84 -14.80 -21.70
C PRO A 121 -6.41 -15.99 -22.49
N GLU A 122 -5.65 -16.52 -23.45
CA GLU A 122 -5.99 -17.72 -24.21
C GLU A 122 -4.90 -18.80 -24.09
N SER A 123 -4.54 -19.16 -22.86
CA SER A 123 -3.73 -20.37 -22.66
C SER A 123 -4.56 -21.59 -23.08
N PRO A 124 -4.09 -22.46 -24.01
CA PRO A 124 -4.81 -23.64 -24.48
C PRO A 124 -5.16 -24.63 -23.36
N GLU A 125 -4.54 -24.48 -22.18
CA GLU A 125 -4.83 -25.24 -20.98
C GLU A 125 -6.16 -24.84 -20.31
N SER A 126 -6.66 -23.62 -20.54
CA SER A 126 -7.95 -23.14 -20.01
C SER A 126 -9.16 -23.86 -20.63
N PHE A 127 -9.00 -24.42 -21.83
CA PHE A 127 -10.03 -25.21 -22.52
C PHE A 127 -10.02 -26.70 -22.11
N MET A 128 -9.13 -27.13 -21.21
CA MET A 128 -8.98 -28.53 -20.80
C MET A 128 -9.61 -28.79 -19.43
N LEU A 129 -10.46 -29.82 -19.31
CA LEU A 129 -11.05 -30.30 -18.04
C LEU A 129 -10.01 -30.69 -16.97
N ARG A 130 -8.78 -31.03 -17.38
CA ARG A 130 -7.63 -31.29 -16.50
C ARG A 130 -6.34 -30.75 -17.13
N PRO A 131 -5.95 -29.52 -16.81
CA PRO A 131 -4.68 -28.93 -17.24
C PRO A 131 -3.48 -29.77 -16.76
N LYS A 132 -2.50 -30.00 -17.63
CA LYS A 132 -1.25 -30.66 -17.20
C LYS A 132 -0.41 -29.63 -16.45
N ARG A 133 -0.12 -29.88 -15.17
CA ARG A 133 0.76 -29.02 -14.36
C ARG A 133 2.15 -28.97 -15.01
N ARG A 134 2.48 -27.85 -15.66
CA ARG A 134 3.84 -27.60 -16.15
C ARG A 134 4.74 -27.17 -15.01
N ARG A 135 5.91 -27.78 -14.95
CA ARG A 135 6.99 -27.31 -14.08
C ARG A 135 7.51 -26.00 -14.65
N TRP A 136 7.50 -24.94 -13.85
CA TRP A 136 8.08 -23.67 -14.25
C TRP A 136 9.59 -23.83 -14.44
N VAL A 137 10.10 -23.45 -15.62
CA VAL A 137 11.52 -23.47 -15.96
C VAL A 137 11.90 -22.03 -16.33
N ASN A 138 12.80 -21.44 -15.55
CA ASN A 138 13.38 -20.13 -15.88
C ASN A 138 14.59 -20.34 -16.79
N GLU A 139 14.61 -19.65 -17.93
CA GLU A 139 15.73 -19.73 -18.89
C GLU A 139 17.07 -19.28 -18.26
N SER A 140 17.02 -18.44 -17.21
CA SER A 140 18.22 -17.89 -16.56
C SER A 140 18.89 -18.77 -15.49
N THR A 141 18.29 -19.88 -15.06
CA THR A 141 18.78 -20.66 -13.90
C THR A 141 19.32 -22.05 -14.24
N HIS A 142 19.93 -22.23 -15.41
CA HIS A 142 20.70 -23.45 -15.71
C HIS A 142 22.12 -23.46 -15.08
N ALA A 143 22.54 -22.38 -14.42
CA ALA A 143 23.72 -22.36 -13.56
C ALA A 143 23.28 -22.31 -12.09
N GLY A 144 23.64 -23.36 -11.35
CA GLY A 144 23.02 -23.73 -10.09
C GLY A 144 23.09 -22.68 -8.98
N LEU A 145 21.95 -22.48 -8.32
CA LEU A 145 21.84 -22.03 -6.94
C LEU A 145 20.58 -22.68 -6.35
N ARG A 146 20.79 -23.78 -5.62
CA ARG A 146 19.76 -24.37 -4.76
C ARG A 146 19.47 -23.35 -3.66
N HIS A 147 18.19 -23.23 -3.30
CA HIS A 147 17.61 -22.45 -2.20
C HIS A 147 17.19 -21.02 -2.56
N SER A 148 16.01 -20.92 -3.18
CA SER A 148 15.06 -19.88 -2.80
C SER A 148 13.67 -20.50 -2.84
N ARG A 149 13.02 -20.56 -1.67
CA ARG A 149 11.63 -20.97 -1.50
C ARG A 149 10.76 -20.10 -2.41
N VAL A 150 10.31 -20.67 -3.53
CA VAL A 150 9.22 -20.08 -4.30
C VAL A 150 7.95 -20.38 -3.50
N HIS A 151 7.44 -19.37 -2.81
CA HIS A 151 6.05 -19.40 -2.35
C HIS A 151 5.19 -19.57 -3.60
N VAL A 152 4.59 -20.76 -3.72
CA VAL A 152 3.50 -21.01 -4.65
C VAL A 152 2.39 -20.07 -4.22
N VAL A 153 2.23 -18.96 -4.94
CA VAL A 153 0.98 -18.19 -4.91
C VAL A 153 0.00 -19.05 -5.67
N GLU A 154 -0.60 -19.98 -4.94
CA GLU A 154 -1.60 -20.88 -5.47
C GLU A 154 -2.80 -20.05 -5.90
N SER A 155 -3.20 -20.29 -7.15
CA SER A 155 -4.30 -19.68 -7.86
C SER A 155 -5.61 -19.89 -7.10
N LEU A 156 -5.91 -19.01 -6.16
CA LEU A 156 -7.24 -18.87 -5.56
C LEU A 156 -7.67 -17.40 -5.56
N LEU A 157 -7.65 -16.79 -6.74
CA LEU A 157 -8.67 -15.80 -7.08
C LEU A 157 -9.96 -16.55 -7.45
N MET A 158 -10.53 -17.23 -6.44
CA MET A 158 -11.97 -17.38 -6.37
C MET A 158 -12.48 -16.00 -5.99
N ILE A 159 -12.83 -15.21 -7.00
CA ILE A 159 -13.65 -14.01 -6.84
C ILE A 159 -15.10 -14.52 -6.84
N PRO A 160 -15.82 -14.56 -5.70
CA PRO A 160 -17.27 -14.46 -5.74
C PRO A 160 -17.63 -12.98 -5.62
N THR A 161 -17.90 -12.34 -6.76
CA THR A 161 -18.73 -11.14 -6.77
C THR A 161 -20.18 -11.57 -6.59
N THR A 162 -20.70 -11.40 -5.39
CA THR A 162 -22.12 -11.15 -5.10
C THR A 162 -22.21 -10.13 -3.98
#